data_AF-A0A256F154-F1
#
_entry.id   AF-A0A256F154-F1
#
_cell.length_a   1.000
_cell.length_b   1.000
_cell.length_c   1.000
_cell.angle_alpha   90.00
_cell.angle_beta   90.00
_cell.angle_gamma   90.00
#
_symmetry.space_group_name_H-M   'P 1'
#
loop_
_entity.id
_entity.type
_entity.pdbx_description
1 polymer ?
#
loop_
_entity_poly.entity_id
_entity_poly.type
_entity_poly.pdbx_seq_one_letter_code
_entity_poly.pdbx_strand_id
1 'polypeptide(L)'
;MVWIPSGTFVMGSDDHYPEEAPKHPVKVDGFWISETPVTNRQFARFVEATGHVTFAEKTPDAKDYPGALPEMLRAGSLVFTPPKKVTSRDISQWWKFKFGASWRRPLGGLSDVRGKLDHPVVHVAYCDARAYADWAGLDLPTEAEFEFAARGGLEDKEFAWGDELMPGGEPMANTWQGIFPVKSTKPAGHERTSPVRSFPANGYGLYDMIGNVWEWTSDYWTDEHSEPAARYAEAEDTSTSHVGFRCIKRSSS
;
A
#
# COMPACT_ATOMS: atom_id res chain seq x y z
N MET A 1 -0.34 18.30 -0.62
CA MET A 1 -1.37 17.66 -1.47
C MET A 1 -1.35 18.40 -2.79
N VAL A 2 -1.52 17.68 -3.89
CA VAL A 2 -1.54 18.24 -5.25
C VAL A 2 -2.95 18.10 -5.82
N TRP A 3 -3.37 19.12 -6.59
CA TRP A 3 -4.62 19.09 -7.33
C TRP A 3 -4.44 18.32 -8.63
N ILE A 4 -5.29 17.32 -8.86
CA ILE A 4 -5.39 16.58 -10.12
C ILE A 4 -6.64 17.07 -10.84
N PRO A 5 -6.54 17.62 -12.06
CA PRO A 5 -7.69 18.07 -12.81
C PRO A 5 -8.57 16.88 -13.24
N SER A 6 -9.87 17.10 -13.37
CA SER A 6 -10.78 16.09 -13.91
C SER A 6 -10.35 15.66 -15.31
N GLY A 7 -10.53 14.38 -15.64
CA GLY A 7 -10.19 13.85 -16.96
C GLY A 7 -10.85 12.52 -17.24
N THR A 8 -10.62 12.04 -18.46
CA THR A 8 -10.92 10.66 -18.87
C THR A 8 -9.62 9.99 -19.24
N PHE A 9 -9.42 8.76 -18.78
CA PHE A 9 -8.24 7.95 -19.10
C PHE A 9 -8.64 6.51 -19.37
N VAL A 10 -7.73 5.74 -19.96
CA VAL A 10 -7.90 4.30 -20.11
C VAL A 10 -7.34 3.63 -18.86
N MET A 11 -8.21 3.00 -18.07
CA MET A 11 -7.87 2.24 -16.87
C MET A 11 -7.58 0.78 -17.24
N GLY A 12 -6.64 0.15 -16.53
CA GLY A 12 -6.29 -1.26 -16.69
C GLY A 12 -5.24 -1.57 -17.78
N SER A 13 -5.07 -2.87 -18.07
CA SER A 13 -4.17 -3.44 -19.06
C SER A 13 -4.72 -4.73 -19.68
N ASP A 14 -4.58 -4.90 -20.99
CA ASP A 14 -4.96 -6.14 -21.70
C ASP A 14 -3.79 -7.14 -21.82
N ASP A 15 -2.59 -6.74 -21.40
CA ASP A 15 -1.34 -7.46 -21.66
C ASP A 15 -0.78 -8.17 -20.41
N HIS A 16 -1.35 -7.91 -19.22
CA HIS A 16 -0.81 -8.33 -17.93
C HIS A 16 -1.72 -9.35 -17.21
N TYR A 17 -2.07 -9.08 -15.96
CA TYR A 17 -2.91 -9.97 -15.18
C TYR A 17 -4.35 -9.96 -15.71
N PRO A 18 -5.06 -11.10 -15.73
CA PRO A 18 -6.44 -11.16 -16.20
C PRO A 18 -7.37 -10.15 -15.53
N GLU A 19 -7.16 -9.89 -14.24
CA GLU A 19 -7.90 -8.91 -13.44
C GLU A 19 -7.64 -7.44 -13.81
N GLU A 20 -6.56 -7.13 -14.53
CA GLU A 20 -6.30 -5.78 -15.07
C GLU A 20 -7.05 -5.52 -16.38
N ALA A 21 -7.58 -6.58 -17.01
CA ALA A 21 -8.32 -6.50 -18.26
C ALA A 21 -9.84 -6.44 -18.01
N PRO A 22 -10.63 -5.83 -18.92
CA PRO A 22 -10.18 -5.15 -20.14
C PRO A 22 -9.78 -3.69 -19.86
N LYS A 23 -8.89 -3.15 -20.72
CA LYS A 23 -8.69 -1.70 -20.82
C LYS A 23 -10.01 -1.01 -21.12
N HIS A 24 -10.40 -0.02 -20.32
CA HIS A 24 -11.68 0.68 -20.48
C HIS A 24 -11.59 2.17 -20.11
N PRO A 25 -12.35 3.07 -20.75
CA PRO A 25 -12.31 4.49 -20.44
C PRO A 25 -13.04 4.78 -19.13
N VAL A 26 -12.38 5.48 -18.21
CA VAL A 26 -12.93 5.92 -16.92
C VAL A 26 -12.83 7.44 -16.82
N LYS A 27 -13.92 8.07 -16.39
CA LYS A 27 -13.95 9.50 -16.08
C LYS A 27 -13.73 9.71 -14.58
N VAL A 28 -12.79 10.58 -14.23
CA VAL A 28 -12.47 10.95 -12.85
C VAL A 28 -12.67 12.46 -12.70
N ASP A 29 -13.40 12.88 -11.67
CA ASP A 29 -13.57 14.30 -11.33
C ASP A 29 -12.28 14.89 -10.74
N GLY A 30 -12.20 16.20 -10.57
CA GLY A 30 -11.00 16.83 -9.98
C GLY A 30 -10.92 16.61 -8.47
N PHE A 31 -9.74 16.22 -7.97
CA PHE A 31 -9.51 15.96 -6.54
C PHE A 31 -8.11 16.37 -6.10
N TRP A 32 -7.93 16.59 -4.81
CA TRP A 32 -6.62 16.73 -4.19
C TRP A 32 -6.11 15.36 -3.73
N ILE A 33 -4.84 15.06 -3.93
CA ILE A 33 -4.19 13.84 -3.42
C ILE A 33 -2.91 14.16 -2.66
N SER A 34 -2.60 13.35 -1.65
CA SER A 34 -1.32 13.41 -0.94
C SER A 34 -0.16 13.09 -1.89
N GLU A 35 0.89 13.91 -1.83
CA GLU A 35 2.08 13.74 -2.69
C GLU A 35 2.85 12.46 -2.40
N THR A 36 2.71 11.92 -1.19
CA THR A 36 3.40 10.73 -0.71
C THR A 36 2.41 9.85 0.06
N PRO A 37 2.72 8.57 0.28
CA PRO A 37 2.07 7.78 1.31
C PRO A 37 2.16 8.47 2.69
N VAL A 38 1.24 8.13 3.59
CA VAL A 38 1.26 8.59 4.98
C VAL A 38 2.51 8.06 5.67
N THR A 39 3.27 8.95 6.27
CA THR A 39 4.53 8.64 6.96
C THR A 39 4.32 8.20 8.40
N ASN A 40 5.31 7.50 8.97
CA ASN A 40 5.33 7.18 10.41
C ASN A 40 5.17 8.43 11.29
N ARG A 41 5.75 9.56 10.88
CA ARG A 41 5.62 10.84 11.59
C ARG A 41 4.18 11.35 11.61
N GLN A 42 3.49 11.29 10.49
CA GLN A 42 2.09 11.71 10.38
C GLN A 42 1.18 10.79 11.17
N PHE A 43 1.35 9.47 11.01
CA PHE A 43 0.56 8.48 11.73
C PHE A 43 0.79 8.54 13.25
N ALA A 44 2.01 8.85 13.70
CA ALA A 44 2.28 9.06 15.12
C ALA A 44 1.49 10.23 15.72
N ARG A 45 1.29 11.32 14.98
CA ARG A 45 0.45 12.46 15.41
C ARG A 45 -1.01 12.08 15.53
N PHE A 46 -1.51 11.29 14.58
CA PHE A 46 -2.87 10.72 14.66
C PHE A 46 -3.04 9.90 15.93
N VAL A 47 -2.15 8.92 16.16
CA VAL A 47 -2.24 8.06 17.34
C VAL A 47 -2.08 8.84 18.65
N GLU A 48 -1.21 9.84 18.69
CA GLU A 48 -1.06 10.73 19.85
C GLU A 48 -2.33 11.55 20.12
N ALA A 49 -3.00 12.04 19.07
CA ALA A 49 -4.19 12.86 19.20
C ALA A 49 -5.45 12.06 19.57
N THR A 50 -5.56 10.80 19.14
CA THR A 50 -6.81 10.02 19.25
C THR A 50 -6.71 8.84 20.21
N GLY A 51 -5.50 8.41 20.57
CA GLY A 51 -5.29 7.15 21.29
C GLY A 51 -5.60 5.90 20.46
N HIS A 52 -5.62 6.02 19.12
CA HIS A 52 -5.95 4.91 18.22
C HIS A 52 -5.03 3.70 18.45
N VAL A 53 -5.64 2.52 18.55
CA VAL A 53 -4.96 1.22 18.63
C VAL A 53 -5.19 0.51 17.32
N THR A 54 -4.11 0.18 16.58
CA THR A 54 -4.28 -0.37 15.24
C THR A 54 -4.83 -1.80 15.26
N PHE A 55 -5.33 -2.27 14.11
CA PHE A 55 -5.76 -3.66 13.96
C PHE A 55 -4.66 -4.65 14.39
N ALA A 56 -3.42 -4.42 13.96
CA ALA A 56 -2.26 -5.24 14.31
C ALA A 56 -1.90 -5.23 15.82
N GLU A 57 -2.38 -4.24 16.58
CA GLU A 57 -2.16 -4.09 18.02
C GLU A 57 -3.26 -4.74 18.86
N LYS A 58 -4.39 -5.13 18.25
CA LYS A 58 -5.52 -5.78 18.92
C LYS A 58 -5.34 -7.30 18.98
N THR A 59 -5.73 -7.90 20.09
CA THR A 59 -5.84 -9.36 20.19
C THR A 59 -7.05 -9.81 19.35
N PRO A 60 -6.87 -10.74 18.40
CA PRO A 60 -7.98 -11.31 17.63
C PRO A 60 -9.04 -11.95 18.53
N ASP A 61 -10.32 -11.73 18.24
CA ASP A 61 -11.41 -12.42 18.93
C ASP A 61 -11.59 -13.82 18.32
N ALA A 62 -11.62 -14.86 19.16
CA ALA A 62 -11.76 -16.24 18.72
C ALA A 62 -13.02 -16.47 17.86
N LYS A 63 -14.08 -15.68 18.08
CA LYS A 63 -15.34 -15.79 17.34
C LYS A 63 -15.18 -15.42 15.86
N ASP A 64 -14.23 -14.55 15.55
CA ASP A 64 -13.98 -14.05 14.18
C ASP A 64 -13.07 -15.02 13.40
N TYR A 65 -12.42 -15.97 14.09
CA TYR A 65 -11.51 -16.95 13.48
C TYR A 65 -11.83 -18.40 13.92
N PRO A 66 -12.94 -18.99 13.44
CA PRO A 66 -13.29 -20.37 13.75
C PRO A 66 -12.18 -21.34 13.33
N GLY A 67 -11.66 -22.13 14.28
CA GLY A 67 -10.58 -23.09 14.03
C GLY A 67 -9.16 -22.55 14.21
N ALA A 68 -9.00 -21.27 14.56
CA ALA A 68 -7.71 -20.75 14.99
C ALA A 68 -7.24 -21.44 16.27
N LEU A 69 -5.96 -21.81 16.31
CA LEU A 69 -5.32 -22.32 17.51
C LEU A 69 -5.30 -21.21 18.58
N PRO A 70 -5.68 -21.45 19.84
CA PRO A 70 -5.74 -20.42 20.87
C PRO A 70 -4.43 -19.63 21.05
N GLU A 71 -3.28 -20.28 20.89
CA GLU A 71 -1.96 -19.67 20.94
C GLU A 71 -1.65 -18.70 19.79
N MET A 72 -2.42 -18.77 18.69
CA MET A 72 -2.30 -17.89 17.52
C MET A 72 -3.18 -16.64 17.63
N LEU A 73 -4.14 -16.60 18.55
CA LEU A 73 -5.00 -15.43 18.82
C LEU A 73 -4.24 -14.37 19.62
N ARG A 74 -3.25 -13.74 18.98
CA ARG A 74 -2.39 -12.72 19.58
C ARG A 74 -2.16 -11.58 18.60
N ALA A 75 -2.12 -10.36 19.12
CA ALA A 75 -1.77 -9.18 18.35
C ALA A 75 -0.46 -9.37 17.58
N GLY A 76 -0.45 -8.98 16.32
CA GLY A 76 0.65 -9.18 15.41
C GLY A 76 0.25 -8.88 13.97
N SER A 77 1.21 -9.08 13.07
CA SER A 77 1.05 -8.78 11.66
C SER A 77 1.98 -9.64 10.82
N LEU A 78 1.72 -9.74 9.51
CA LEU A 78 2.60 -10.47 8.59
C LEU A 78 3.88 -9.67 8.30
N VAL A 79 5.02 -10.31 8.54
CA VAL A 79 6.34 -9.73 8.31
C VAL A 79 7.07 -10.53 7.24
N PHE A 80 7.50 -9.82 6.19
CA PHE A 80 8.35 -10.43 5.17
C PHE A 80 9.73 -10.79 5.75
N THR A 81 10.09 -12.06 5.62
CA THR A 81 11.32 -12.67 6.11
C THR A 81 11.92 -13.55 5.01
N PRO A 82 12.98 -13.10 4.32
CA PRO A 82 13.62 -13.89 3.26
C PRO A 82 13.99 -15.30 3.72
N PRO A 83 13.56 -16.35 2.99
CA PRO A 83 13.96 -17.72 3.29
C PRO A 83 15.33 -18.00 2.66
N LYS A 84 16.06 -18.98 3.20
CA LYS A 84 17.33 -19.43 2.59
C LYS A 84 17.14 -20.13 1.25
N LYS A 85 15.98 -20.77 1.05
CA LYS A 85 15.58 -21.48 -0.16
C LYS A 85 14.05 -21.55 -0.24
N VAL A 86 13.52 -21.65 -1.45
CA VAL A 86 12.09 -21.91 -1.70
C VAL A 86 11.93 -23.37 -2.10
N THR A 87 11.01 -24.07 -1.44
CA THR A 87 10.76 -25.51 -1.67
C THR A 87 9.37 -25.81 -2.23
N SER A 88 8.47 -24.83 -2.26
CA SER A 88 7.12 -24.94 -2.83
C SER A 88 6.58 -23.56 -3.22
N ARG A 89 5.37 -23.49 -3.76
CA ARG A 89 4.64 -22.23 -4.03
C ARG A 89 3.99 -21.61 -2.78
N ASP A 90 4.17 -22.21 -1.61
CA ASP A 90 3.57 -21.72 -0.37
C ASP A 90 4.25 -20.42 0.09
N ILE A 91 3.49 -19.32 0.08
CA ILE A 91 4.00 -18.00 0.43
C ILE A 91 4.33 -17.85 1.93
N SER A 92 3.83 -18.76 2.78
CA SER A 92 4.14 -18.78 4.23
C SER A 92 5.63 -18.99 4.51
N GLN A 93 6.39 -19.49 3.53
CA GLN A 93 7.84 -19.63 3.60
C GLN A 93 8.56 -18.28 3.81
N TRP A 94 7.98 -17.17 3.33
CA TRP A 94 8.55 -15.82 3.45
C TRP A 94 7.62 -14.77 4.08
N TRP A 95 6.32 -15.02 4.17
CA TRP A 95 5.39 -14.21 4.96
C TRP A 95 5.09 -14.92 6.28
N LYS A 96 5.58 -14.35 7.38
CA LYS A 96 5.44 -14.95 8.71
C LYS A 96 4.59 -14.06 9.62
N PHE A 97 3.59 -14.65 10.25
CA PHE A 97 2.85 -13.96 11.31
C PHE A 97 3.78 -13.76 12.50
N LYS A 98 3.97 -12.51 12.91
CA LYS A 98 4.88 -12.16 14.00
C LYS A 98 4.13 -11.44 15.09
N PHE A 99 4.06 -12.07 16.27
CA PHE A 99 3.44 -11.48 17.44
C PHE A 99 4.11 -10.16 17.83
N GLY A 100 3.29 -9.15 18.12
CA GLY A 100 3.71 -7.79 18.44
C GLY A 100 4.36 -7.03 17.29
N ALA A 101 4.30 -7.53 16.05
CA ALA A 101 4.60 -6.69 14.89
C ALA A 101 3.44 -5.71 14.67
N SER A 102 3.76 -4.42 14.63
CA SER A 102 2.81 -3.33 14.41
C SER A 102 3.52 -2.15 13.76
N TRP A 103 2.81 -1.06 13.49
CA TRP A 103 3.40 0.15 12.91
C TRP A 103 4.55 0.72 13.77
N ARG A 104 4.47 0.60 15.10
CA ARG A 104 5.54 1.03 16.02
C ARG A 104 6.72 0.08 16.05
N ARG A 105 6.51 -1.20 15.75
CA ARG A 105 7.51 -2.27 15.78
C ARG A 105 7.43 -3.12 14.50
N PRO A 106 7.88 -2.60 13.34
CA PRO A 106 7.59 -3.24 12.05
C PRO A 106 8.21 -4.63 11.84
N LEU A 107 9.19 -5.00 12.67
CA LEU A 107 9.78 -6.33 12.66
C LEU A 107 9.46 -7.09 13.96
N GLY A 108 8.47 -6.66 14.74
CA GLY A 108 8.16 -7.16 16.08
C GLY A 108 9.34 -7.02 17.06
N GLY A 109 9.25 -7.68 18.21
CA GLY A 109 10.33 -7.73 19.21
C GLY A 109 10.78 -6.34 19.69
N LEU A 110 12.08 -6.06 19.56
CA LEU A 110 12.73 -4.78 19.92
C LEU A 110 12.87 -3.80 18.74
N SER A 111 12.30 -4.11 17.58
CA SER A 111 12.33 -3.16 16.45
C SER A 111 11.51 -1.92 16.74
N ASP A 112 11.88 -0.82 16.10
CA ASP A 112 11.14 0.43 16.17
C ASP A 112 11.30 1.29 14.90
N VAL A 113 10.62 2.43 14.91
CA VAL A 113 10.60 3.42 13.82
C VAL A 113 11.62 4.56 14.02
N ARG A 114 12.58 4.45 14.95
CA ARG A 114 13.65 5.45 15.09
C ARG A 114 14.46 5.48 13.80
N GLY A 115 14.74 6.69 13.32
CA GLY A 115 15.37 6.90 12.02
C GLY A 115 14.48 6.60 10.81
N LYS A 116 13.20 6.26 11.00
CA LYS A 116 12.25 5.94 9.92
C LYS A 116 10.98 6.78 9.95
N LEU A 117 11.04 7.96 10.57
CA LEU A 117 9.89 8.85 10.70
C LEU A 117 9.33 9.30 9.35
N ASP A 118 10.19 9.43 8.34
CA ASP A 118 9.81 9.84 6.99
C ASP A 118 9.67 8.65 6.02
N HIS A 119 9.63 7.41 6.55
CA HIS A 119 9.20 6.23 5.78
C HIS A 119 7.66 6.13 5.82
N PRO A 120 7.03 5.46 4.83
CA PRO A 120 5.62 5.13 4.91
C PRO A 120 5.32 4.33 6.18
N VAL A 121 4.17 4.61 6.79
CA VAL A 121 3.62 3.76 7.84
C VAL A 121 3.21 2.41 7.24
N VAL A 122 3.48 1.33 7.97
CA VAL A 122 3.14 -0.05 7.57
C VAL A 122 2.43 -0.77 8.72
N HIS A 123 1.95 -2.00 8.49
CA HIS A 123 1.12 -2.75 9.45
C HIS A 123 -0.17 -2.01 9.83
N VAL A 124 -0.74 -1.32 8.85
CA VAL A 124 -2.03 -0.64 8.94
C VAL A 124 -3.03 -1.42 8.09
N ALA A 125 -4.15 -1.80 8.69
CA ALA A 125 -5.27 -2.40 7.98
C ALA A 125 -6.14 -1.33 7.32
N TYR A 126 -7.14 -1.72 6.55
CA TYR A 126 -8.04 -0.77 5.89
C TYR A 126 -8.76 0.10 6.93
N CYS A 127 -9.24 -0.51 8.03
CA CYS A 127 -9.87 0.24 9.12
C CYS A 127 -8.95 1.28 9.78
N ASP A 128 -7.64 1.03 9.83
CA ASP A 128 -6.65 1.97 10.37
C ASP A 128 -6.43 3.16 9.42
N ALA A 129 -6.35 2.88 8.12
CA ALA A 129 -6.22 3.88 7.07
C ALA A 129 -7.46 4.79 7.00
N ARG A 130 -8.66 4.21 7.11
CA ARG A 130 -9.93 4.93 7.22
C ARG A 130 -9.97 5.83 8.45
N ALA A 131 -9.65 5.30 9.63
CA ALA A 131 -9.66 6.07 10.87
C ALA A 131 -8.70 7.28 10.83
N TYR A 132 -7.52 7.10 10.21
CA TYR A 132 -6.61 8.22 9.97
C TYR A 132 -7.21 9.25 9.00
N ALA A 133 -7.75 8.81 7.86
CA ALA A 133 -8.29 9.70 6.84
C ALA A 133 -9.44 10.55 7.42
N ASP A 134 -10.36 9.92 8.14
CA ASP A 134 -11.48 10.58 8.80
C ASP A 134 -11.00 11.61 9.83
N TRP A 135 -10.01 11.26 10.66
CA TRP A 135 -9.39 12.20 11.62
C TRP A 135 -8.74 13.40 10.94
N ALA A 136 -8.11 13.19 9.78
CA ALA A 136 -7.45 14.24 9.01
C ALA A 136 -8.44 15.11 8.22
N GLY A 137 -9.74 14.78 8.21
CA GLY A 137 -10.74 15.44 7.34
C GLY A 137 -10.50 15.17 5.86
N LEU A 138 -10.01 13.97 5.54
CA LEU A 138 -9.66 13.47 4.22
C LEU A 138 -10.43 12.18 3.92
N ASP A 139 -10.14 11.57 2.78
CA ASP A 139 -10.70 10.27 2.38
C ASP A 139 -9.61 9.36 1.78
N LEU A 140 -9.90 8.08 1.57
CA LEU A 140 -9.06 7.19 0.75
C LEU A 140 -9.40 7.37 -0.74
N PRO A 141 -8.40 7.26 -1.64
CA PRO A 141 -8.66 7.30 -3.08
C PRO A 141 -9.48 6.08 -3.50
N THR A 142 -10.33 6.25 -4.52
CA THR A 142 -10.79 5.09 -5.27
C THR A 142 -9.64 4.47 -6.06
N GLU A 143 -9.79 3.25 -6.52
CA GLU A 143 -8.84 2.60 -7.43
C GLU A 143 -8.65 3.43 -8.71
N ALA A 144 -9.76 3.89 -9.31
CA ALA A 144 -9.72 4.76 -10.48
C ALA A 144 -9.01 6.09 -10.21
N GLU A 145 -9.25 6.74 -9.06
CA GLU A 145 -8.54 7.95 -8.66
C GLU A 145 -7.04 7.67 -8.46
N PHE A 146 -6.69 6.54 -7.84
CA PHE A 146 -5.31 6.13 -7.61
C PHE A 146 -4.57 5.87 -8.91
N GLU A 147 -5.14 5.08 -9.84
CA GLU A 147 -4.51 4.77 -11.12
C GLU A 147 -4.41 6.02 -12.01
N PHE A 148 -5.47 6.85 -12.08
CA PHE A 148 -5.44 8.10 -12.81
C PHE A 148 -4.32 9.02 -12.31
N ALA A 149 -4.17 9.12 -10.99
CA ALA A 149 -3.09 9.86 -10.36
C ALA A 149 -1.72 9.21 -10.62
N ALA A 150 -1.62 7.88 -10.62
CA ALA A 150 -0.39 7.14 -10.85
C ALA A 150 0.16 7.34 -12.25
N ARG A 151 -0.72 7.35 -13.26
CA ARG A 151 -0.37 7.61 -14.67
C ARG A 151 0.27 8.99 -14.89
N GLY A 152 0.06 9.96 -14.00
CA GLY A 152 0.84 11.19 -14.00
C GLY A 152 0.69 12.05 -15.25
N GLY A 153 -0.44 11.94 -15.95
CA GLY A 153 -0.71 12.64 -17.22
C GLY A 153 -0.15 11.92 -18.47
N LEU A 154 0.39 10.71 -18.31
CA LEU A 154 0.79 9.86 -19.42
C LEU A 154 -0.39 8.99 -19.88
N GLU A 155 -0.49 8.81 -21.20
CA GLU A 155 -1.46 7.91 -21.83
C GLU A 155 -0.75 6.65 -22.34
N ASP A 156 -1.35 5.49 -22.09
CA ASP A 156 -0.89 4.18 -22.58
C ASP A 156 0.62 3.92 -22.33
N LYS A 157 1.02 4.09 -21.05
CA LYS A 157 2.36 3.79 -20.55
C LYS A 157 2.32 2.71 -19.48
N GLU A 158 3.38 1.89 -19.50
CA GLU A 158 3.59 0.76 -18.59
C GLU A 158 3.78 1.20 -17.13
N PHE A 159 4.54 2.28 -16.93
CA PHE A 159 4.87 2.80 -15.61
C PHE A 159 4.48 4.28 -15.48
N ALA A 160 4.42 4.76 -14.23
CA ALA A 160 4.19 6.16 -13.87
C ALA A 160 5.22 7.16 -14.45
N TRP A 161 6.31 6.66 -15.06
CA TRP A 161 7.39 7.42 -15.66
C TRP A 161 7.68 7.06 -17.13
N GLY A 162 6.90 6.16 -17.75
CA GLY A 162 7.11 5.74 -19.14
C GLY A 162 7.10 4.22 -19.32
N ASP A 163 7.75 3.73 -20.38
CA ASP A 163 7.67 2.30 -20.78
C ASP A 163 8.83 1.44 -20.25
N GLU A 164 9.94 2.05 -19.84
CA GLU A 164 11.12 1.34 -19.35
C GLU A 164 11.14 1.30 -17.82
N LEU A 165 11.30 0.11 -17.24
CA LEU A 165 11.30 -0.07 -15.78
C LEU A 165 12.46 0.67 -15.10
N MET A 166 13.63 0.70 -15.75
CA MET A 166 14.85 1.36 -15.27
C MET A 166 15.47 2.20 -16.38
N PRO A 167 14.90 3.38 -16.71
CA PRO A 167 15.41 4.24 -17.77
C PRO A 167 16.89 4.58 -17.53
N GLY A 168 17.74 4.25 -18.50
CA GLY A 168 19.19 4.46 -18.37
C GLY A 168 19.87 3.60 -17.29
N GLY A 169 19.21 2.54 -16.82
CA GLY A 169 19.70 1.67 -15.75
C GLY A 169 19.45 2.21 -14.33
N GLU A 170 18.69 3.30 -14.18
CA GLU A 170 18.39 3.90 -12.88
C GLU A 170 17.06 3.36 -12.31
N PRO A 171 17.01 2.99 -11.02
CA PRO A 171 15.76 2.57 -10.40
C PRO A 171 14.83 3.78 -10.20
N MET A 172 13.57 3.65 -10.63
CA MET A 172 12.55 4.69 -10.51
C MET A 172 11.58 4.47 -9.35
N ALA A 173 11.67 3.32 -8.69
CA ALA A 173 10.82 2.93 -7.58
C ALA A 173 11.54 1.96 -6.64
N ASN A 174 11.09 1.92 -5.38
CA ASN A 174 11.58 0.95 -4.41
C ASN A 174 10.94 -0.44 -4.61
N THR A 175 11.45 -1.24 -5.54
CA THR A 175 10.99 -2.62 -5.80
C THR A 175 11.99 -3.66 -5.29
N TRP A 176 11.76 -4.96 -5.53
CA TRP A 176 12.78 -5.97 -5.25
C TRP A 176 13.87 -5.95 -6.33
N GLN A 177 15.15 -6.07 -5.95
CA GLN A 177 16.24 -6.35 -6.90
C GLN A 177 16.98 -7.62 -6.47
N GLY A 178 17.22 -8.52 -7.43
CA GLY A 178 17.82 -9.83 -7.19
C GLY A 178 16.83 -10.97 -7.42
N ILE A 179 16.98 -12.05 -6.67
CA ILE A 179 16.18 -13.27 -6.83
C ILE A 179 15.15 -13.31 -5.70
N PHE A 180 13.91 -12.94 -6.00
CA PHE A 180 12.83 -13.03 -5.02
C PHE A 180 12.50 -14.50 -4.70
N PRO A 181 12.14 -14.86 -3.46
CA PRO A 181 12.21 -14.09 -2.21
C PRO A 181 13.56 -14.26 -1.46
N VAL A 182 14.55 -14.93 -2.07
CA VAL A 182 15.72 -15.48 -1.37
C VAL A 182 16.91 -14.52 -1.24
N LYS A 183 17.13 -13.64 -2.22
CA LYS A 183 18.33 -12.79 -2.29
C LYS A 183 18.00 -11.42 -2.86
N SER A 184 18.20 -10.39 -2.03
CA SER A 184 18.24 -9.00 -2.47
C SER A 184 19.67 -8.64 -2.91
N THR A 185 19.80 -7.86 -3.97
CA THR A 185 21.07 -7.23 -4.40
C THR A 185 21.20 -5.79 -3.92
N LYS A 186 20.21 -5.27 -3.19
CA LYS A 186 20.30 -3.92 -2.59
C LYS A 186 21.40 -3.88 -1.52
N PRO A 187 21.96 -2.68 -1.25
CA PRO A 187 22.82 -2.49 -0.10
C PRO A 187 22.13 -2.89 1.20
N ALA A 188 22.91 -3.44 2.14
CA ALA A 188 22.41 -3.83 3.44
C ALA A 188 21.67 -2.66 4.14
N GLY A 189 20.49 -2.93 4.68
CA GLY A 189 19.62 -1.94 5.32
C GLY A 189 18.63 -1.24 4.38
N HIS A 190 18.73 -1.44 3.06
CA HIS A 190 17.83 -0.84 2.05
C HIS A 190 16.83 -1.85 1.48
N GLU A 191 16.73 -3.06 2.06
CA GLU A 191 15.89 -4.15 1.56
C GLU A 191 14.39 -3.99 1.87
N ARG A 192 14.01 -2.96 2.62
CA ARG A 192 12.63 -2.69 3.06
C ARG A 192 12.12 -1.37 2.49
N THR A 193 11.23 -0.69 3.20
CA THR A 193 10.76 0.63 2.80
C THR A 193 11.91 1.64 2.74
N SER A 194 11.81 2.58 1.83
CA SER A 194 12.65 3.77 1.73
C SER A 194 11.90 4.98 2.30
N PRO A 195 12.59 6.06 2.70
CA PRO A 195 11.94 7.34 2.96
C PRO A 195 11.05 7.73 1.77
N VAL A 196 9.90 8.35 2.04
CA VAL A 196 9.08 8.89 0.95
C VAL A 196 9.88 9.92 0.16
N ARG A 197 9.63 10.02 -1.15
CA ARG A 197 10.40 10.88 -2.08
C ARG A 197 11.86 10.47 -2.28
N SER A 198 12.20 9.20 -2.03
CA SER A 198 13.53 8.68 -2.39
C SER A 198 13.74 8.54 -3.90
N PHE A 199 12.64 8.43 -4.64
CA PHE A 199 12.61 8.29 -6.10
C PHE A 199 11.93 9.50 -6.74
N PRO A 200 12.11 9.75 -8.05
CA PRO A 200 11.46 10.86 -8.75
C PRO A 200 9.94 10.81 -8.65
N ALA A 201 9.31 11.99 -8.68
CA ALA A 201 7.86 12.08 -8.84
C ALA A 201 7.42 11.79 -10.28
N ASN A 202 6.18 11.36 -10.45
CA ASN A 202 5.53 11.30 -11.77
C ASN A 202 5.16 12.71 -12.29
N GLY A 203 4.54 12.79 -13.48
CA GLY A 203 4.17 14.05 -14.12
C GLY A 203 3.18 14.94 -13.35
N TYR A 204 2.49 14.40 -12.35
CA TYR A 204 1.65 15.16 -11.42
C TYR A 204 2.36 15.54 -10.11
N GLY A 205 3.66 15.26 -9.97
CA GLY A 205 4.39 15.57 -8.73
C GLY A 205 4.10 14.61 -7.58
N LEU A 206 3.59 13.41 -7.88
CA LEU A 206 3.32 12.36 -6.90
C LEU A 206 4.48 11.38 -6.81
N TYR A 207 4.81 10.98 -5.59
CA TYR A 207 5.91 10.09 -5.27
C TYR A 207 5.38 8.72 -4.84
N ASP A 208 6.21 7.70 -5.06
CA ASP A 208 5.97 6.33 -4.59
C ASP A 208 4.61 5.76 -5.04
N MET A 209 4.08 6.17 -6.21
CA MET A 209 2.86 5.59 -6.78
C MET A 209 3.04 4.12 -7.20
N ILE A 210 4.29 3.73 -7.50
CA ILE A 210 4.71 2.37 -7.79
C ILE A 210 5.84 2.01 -6.80
N GLY A 211 5.74 0.86 -6.16
CA GLY A 211 6.74 0.34 -5.23
C GLY A 211 6.68 0.95 -3.82
N ASN A 212 7.71 0.69 -3.02
CA ASN A 212 7.84 1.04 -1.60
C ASN A 212 6.84 0.31 -0.68
N VAL A 213 5.55 0.60 -0.80
CA VAL A 213 4.44 -0.08 -0.10
C VAL A 213 3.25 -0.19 -1.05
N TRP A 214 2.45 -1.25 -0.87
CA TRP A 214 1.07 -1.27 -1.36
C TRP A 214 0.26 -0.20 -0.65
N GLU A 215 -0.82 0.28 -1.28
CA GLU A 215 -1.63 1.36 -0.74
C GLU A 215 -3.12 1.07 -0.81
N TRP A 216 -3.79 1.22 0.33
CA TRP A 216 -5.25 1.04 0.43
C TRP A 216 -6.01 2.05 -0.45
N THR A 217 -6.93 1.54 -1.25
CA THR A 217 -7.99 2.28 -1.95
C THR A 217 -9.34 1.98 -1.28
N SER A 218 -10.38 2.75 -1.61
CA SER A 218 -11.72 2.59 -1.03
C SER A 218 -12.59 1.52 -1.68
N ASP A 219 -12.18 0.99 -2.83
CA ASP A 219 -12.96 0.06 -3.65
C ASP A 219 -12.87 -1.36 -3.09
N TYR A 220 -13.94 -2.12 -3.34
CA TYR A 220 -13.95 -3.55 -3.05
C TYR A 220 -13.23 -4.29 -4.19
N TRP A 221 -12.40 -5.27 -3.85
CA TRP A 221 -11.78 -6.14 -4.85
C TRP A 221 -12.84 -6.99 -5.57
N THR A 222 -12.79 -7.00 -6.90
CA THR A 222 -13.58 -7.90 -7.74
C THR A 222 -12.72 -8.42 -8.89
N ASP A 223 -12.89 -9.69 -9.28
CA ASP A 223 -12.14 -10.32 -10.39
C ASP A 223 -12.56 -9.80 -11.78
N GLU A 224 -13.55 -8.89 -11.85
CA GLU A 224 -14.04 -8.23 -13.07
C GLU A 224 -14.26 -6.74 -12.79
N HIS A 225 -13.93 -5.86 -13.74
CA HIS A 225 -14.39 -4.46 -13.75
C HIS A 225 -15.90 -4.42 -14.04
N SER A 226 -16.73 -4.69 -13.03
CA SER A 226 -18.18 -4.61 -13.18
C SER A 226 -18.64 -3.15 -13.30
N GLU A 227 -19.59 -2.90 -14.21
CA GLU A 227 -20.44 -1.69 -14.25
C GLU A 227 -20.93 -1.32 -12.84
N PRO A 228 -21.17 -0.02 -12.55
CA PRO A 228 -21.11 0.49 -11.18
C PRO A 228 -22.14 -0.18 -10.27
N ALA A 229 -21.65 -0.66 -9.12
CA ALA A 229 -22.36 -1.20 -7.97
C ALA A 229 -22.68 -2.71 -7.97
N ALA A 230 -21.69 -3.53 -7.60
CA ALA A 230 -21.94 -4.78 -6.88
C ALA A 230 -20.89 -4.96 -5.77
N ARG A 231 -21.29 -4.62 -4.54
CA ARG A 231 -20.47 -4.76 -3.32
C ARG A 231 -20.41 -6.24 -2.93
N TYR A 232 -19.24 -6.87 -3.07
CA TYR A 232 -18.91 -8.14 -2.43
C TYR A 232 -18.08 -7.88 -1.17
N ALA A 233 -18.19 -8.77 -0.18
CA ALA A 233 -17.57 -8.63 1.13
C ALA A 233 -16.03 -8.65 1.04
N GLU A 234 -15.39 -7.84 1.90
CA GLU A 234 -13.94 -7.73 2.10
C GLU A 234 -13.18 -9.06 1.96
N ALA A 235 -12.02 -9.02 1.30
CA ALA A 235 -10.91 -9.83 1.78
C ALA A 235 -10.56 -9.28 3.17
N GLU A 236 -10.76 -10.10 4.20
CA GLU A 236 -10.50 -9.84 5.63
C GLU A 236 -9.44 -8.75 5.87
N ASP A 237 -9.74 -7.76 6.73
CA ASP A 237 -8.82 -6.71 7.17
C ASP A 237 -7.41 -7.30 7.45
N THR A 238 -6.45 -7.03 6.57
CA THR A 238 -5.08 -7.56 6.69
C THR A 238 -4.09 -6.45 6.94
N SER A 239 -3.01 -6.76 7.65
CA SER A 239 -1.89 -5.83 7.82
C SER A 239 -0.59 -6.56 7.52
N THR A 240 0.33 -5.89 6.83
CA THR A 240 1.64 -6.46 6.51
C THR A 240 2.74 -5.41 6.59
N SER A 241 4.00 -5.86 6.60
CA SER A 241 5.17 -4.97 6.62
C SER A 241 5.38 -4.15 5.34
N HIS A 242 4.48 -4.23 4.37
CA HIS A 242 4.57 -3.53 3.07
C HIS A 242 3.21 -2.95 2.61
N VAL A 243 2.24 -2.77 3.50
CA VAL A 243 0.96 -2.14 3.19
C VAL A 243 0.83 -0.84 3.99
N GLY A 244 0.65 0.26 3.27
CA GLY A 244 0.41 1.61 3.76
C GLY A 244 -0.82 2.22 3.07
N PHE A 245 -0.87 3.54 2.97
CA PHE A 245 -1.97 4.26 2.29
C PHE A 245 -1.60 5.72 2.04
N ARG A 246 -2.37 6.36 1.17
CA ARG A 246 -2.40 7.82 0.98
C ARG A 246 -3.83 8.33 1.04
N CYS A 247 -3.98 9.64 1.21
CA CYS A 247 -5.29 10.27 1.36
C CYS A 247 -5.55 11.29 0.26
N ILE A 248 -6.83 11.50 -0.04
CA ILE A 248 -7.36 12.48 -0.97
C ILE A 248 -8.35 13.43 -0.30
N LYS A 249 -8.72 14.50 -1.02
CA LYS A 249 -9.83 15.38 -0.69
C LYS A 249 -10.54 15.74 -1.98
N ARG A 250 -11.80 15.29 -2.11
CA ARG A 250 -12.67 15.66 -3.23
C ARG A 250 -13.20 17.09 -3.01
N SER A 251 -13.38 17.85 -4.08
CA SER A 251 -14.07 19.13 -3.97
C SER A 251 -15.54 18.84 -3.65
N SER A 252 -16.08 19.45 -2.60
CA SER A 252 -17.52 19.41 -2.35
C SER A 252 -18.23 19.99 -3.57
N SER A 253 -19.12 19.19 -4.17
CA SER A 253 -20.07 19.63 -5.19
C SER A 253 -21.05 20.68 -4.66
#